data_AF-M2YJF2-F1
#
_entry.id   AF-M2YJF2-F1
#
_cell.length_a   1.000
_cell.length_b   1.000
_cell.length_c   1.000
_cell.angle_alpha   90.00
_cell.angle_beta   90.00
_cell.angle_gamma   90.00
#
_symmetry.space_group_name_H-M   'P 1'
#
loop_
_entity.id
_entity.type
_entity.pdbx_description
1 polymer ?
#
loop_
_entity_poly.entity_id
_entity_poly.type
_entity_poly.pdbx_seq_one_letter_code
_entity_poly.pdbx_strand_id
1 'polypeptide(L)' 'SASKPTPTQRGMVPGCLEFHQAAESDSCEEIVDENEISVVDFVSWNSAVRKLCNNLFVGYWFC' A
#
# COMPACT_ATOMS: atom_id res chain seq x y z
N SER A 1 -8.30 12.06 13.72
CA SER A 1 -7.12 11.28 13.34
C SER A 1 -7.50 9.83 13.19
N ALA A 2 -7.43 9.27 11.99
CA ALA A 2 -7.58 7.83 11.81
C ALA A 2 -6.38 7.12 12.47
N SER A 3 -6.64 6.14 13.31
CA SER A 3 -5.59 5.29 13.86
C SER A 3 -5.03 4.43 12.74
N LYS A 4 -3.70 4.32 12.64
CA LYS A 4 -3.03 3.44 11.68
C LYS A 4 -3.55 2.00 11.85
N PRO A 5 -4.11 1.36 10.81
CA PRO A 5 -4.62 0.01 10.89
C PRO A 5 -3.47 -1.01 11.06
N THR A 6 -3.82 -2.23 11.44
CA THR A 6 -2.86 -3.33 11.63
C THR A 6 -3.43 -4.62 11.03
N PRO A 7 -2.59 -5.48 10.41
CA PRO A 7 -1.13 -5.33 10.27
C PRO A 7 -0.72 -4.42 9.10
N THR A 8 0.45 -3.77 9.19
CA THR A 8 1.10 -3.08 8.05
C THR A 8 2.49 -3.64 7.84
N GLN A 9 3.03 -3.55 6.63
CA GLN A 9 4.45 -3.84 6.41
C GLN A 9 5.33 -2.73 7.03
N ARG A 10 6.58 -3.06 7.38
CA ARG A 10 7.56 -2.04 7.80
C ARG A 10 7.83 -1.08 6.64
N GLY A 11 8.11 0.17 6.95
CA GLY A 11 8.45 1.17 5.92
C GLY A 11 7.25 1.79 5.19
N MET A 12 6.04 1.61 5.71
CA MET A 12 4.92 2.49 5.41
C MET A 12 5.16 3.87 6.05
N VAL A 13 4.95 4.94 5.30
CA VAL A 13 5.17 6.32 5.74
C VAL A 13 4.29 6.71 6.93
N PRO A 14 4.76 7.65 7.79
CA PRO A 14 3.88 8.34 8.73
C PRO A 14 2.94 9.30 7.98
N GLY A 15 1.75 9.57 8.55
CA GLY A 15 0.83 10.57 8.01
C GLY A 15 0.02 10.12 6.79
N CYS A 16 -0.05 8.81 6.54
CA CYS A 16 -0.96 8.26 5.54
C CYS A 16 -2.41 8.71 5.78
N LEU A 17 -3.08 9.14 4.71
CA LEU A 17 -4.43 9.72 4.78
C LEU A 17 -5.51 8.66 4.62
N GLU A 18 -5.30 7.69 3.73
CA GLU A 18 -6.23 6.62 3.40
C GLU A 18 -5.50 5.28 3.35
N PHE A 19 -6.20 4.18 3.62
CA PHE A 19 -5.58 2.87 3.71
C PHE A 19 -6.32 1.85 2.85
N HIS A 20 -5.56 1.11 2.05
CA HIS A 20 -6.05 -0.03 1.27
C HIS A 20 -5.62 -1.34 1.92
N GLN A 21 -6.56 -2.25 2.18
CA GLN A 21 -6.23 -3.60 2.65
C GLN A 21 -6.14 -4.54 1.46
N ALA A 22 -4.95 -5.09 1.20
CA ALA A 22 -4.74 -5.95 0.03
C ALA A 22 -5.58 -7.24 0.12
N ALA A 23 -6.41 -7.48 -0.90
CA ALA A 23 -7.12 -8.73 -1.11
C ALA A 23 -6.28 -9.74 -1.91
N GLU A 24 -6.73 -11.00 -1.98
CA GLU A 24 -6.04 -12.04 -2.77
C GLU A 24 -6.03 -11.75 -4.28
N SER A 25 -7.02 -11.00 -4.76
CA SER A 25 -7.13 -10.61 -6.17
C SER A 25 -6.28 -9.40 -6.53
N ASP A 26 -5.82 -8.63 -5.55
CA ASP A 26 -5.21 -7.32 -5.83
C ASP A 26 -3.82 -7.48 -6.43
N SER A 27 -3.60 -6.78 -7.54
CA SER A 27 -2.28 -6.40 -8.03
C SER A 27 -1.94 -4.97 -7.63
N CYS A 28 -0.66 -4.62 -7.70
CA CYS A 28 -0.25 -3.24 -7.46
C CYS A 28 -0.80 -2.31 -8.53
N GLU A 29 -0.80 -2.74 -9.79
CA GLU A 29 -1.36 -2.01 -10.92
C GLU A 29 -2.85 -1.66 -10.69
N GLU A 30 -3.65 -2.63 -10.24
CA GLU A 30 -5.06 -2.38 -9.92
C GLU A 30 -5.22 -1.41 -8.76
N ILE A 31 -4.46 -1.57 -7.67
CA ILE A 31 -4.52 -0.66 -6.51
C ILE A 31 -4.21 0.78 -6.95
N VAL A 32 -3.16 0.99 -7.73
CA VAL A 32 -2.78 2.35 -8.12
C VAL A 32 -3.74 2.96 -9.14
N ASP A 33 -4.28 2.16 -10.06
CA ASP A 33 -5.26 2.61 -11.05
C ASP A 33 -6.59 2.98 -10.37
N GLU A 34 -7.08 2.17 -9.42
CA GLU A 34 -8.31 2.43 -8.67
C GLU A 34 -8.23 3.68 -7.78
N ASN A 35 -7.03 3.99 -7.27
CA ASN A 35 -6.79 5.15 -6.41
C ASN A 35 -6.24 6.37 -7.19
N GLU A 36 -6.13 6.27 -8.52
CA GLU A 36 -5.61 7.32 -9.40
C GLU A 36 -4.20 7.85 -8.99
N ILE A 37 -3.35 6.96 -8.47
CA ILE A 37 -1.97 7.25 -8.05
C ILE A 37 -0.95 6.58 -8.96
N SER A 38 0.33 6.94 -8.85
CA SER A 38 1.40 6.25 -9.56
C SER A 38 2.01 5.12 -8.72
N VAL A 39 2.53 4.08 -9.37
CA VAL A 39 3.35 3.04 -8.70
C VAL A 39 4.54 3.66 -7.95
N VAL A 40 5.11 4.74 -8.49
CA VAL A 40 6.23 5.44 -7.85
C VAL A 40 5.79 6.03 -6.50
N ASP A 41 4.64 6.67 -6.45
CA ASP A 41 4.09 7.25 -5.22
C ASP A 41 3.74 6.16 -4.21
N PHE A 42 3.01 5.13 -4.65
CA PHE A 42 2.63 3.99 -3.80
C PHE A 42 3.85 3.28 -3.20
N VAL A 43 4.91 3.05 -3.98
CA VAL A 43 6.17 2.48 -3.49
C VAL A 43 6.91 3.44 -2.57
N SER A 44 6.84 4.76 -2.82
CA SER A 44 7.44 5.77 -1.93
C SER A 44 6.76 5.80 -0.56
N TRP A 45 5.45 5.55 -0.52
CA TRP A 45 4.65 5.48 0.69
C TRP A 45 4.79 4.13 1.39
N ASN A 46 5.10 3.06 0.66
CA ASN A 46 5.21 1.69 1.16
C ASN A 46 6.50 1.02 0.69
N SER A 47 7.64 1.48 1.22
CA SER A 47 8.96 1.03 0.75
C SER A 47 9.19 -0.49 0.75
N ALA A 48 8.49 -1.25 1.60
CA ALA A 48 8.56 -2.71 1.62
C ALA A 48 7.84 -3.39 0.44
N VAL A 49 6.97 -2.71 -0.31
CA VAL A 49 6.35 -3.22 -1.54
C VAL A 49 7.38 -3.45 -2.65
N ARG A 50 8.54 -2.77 -2.55
CA ARG A 50 9.69 -2.81 -3.48
C ARG A 50 9.38 -2.17 -4.83
N LYS A 51 10.44 -1.83 -5.58
CA LYS A 51 10.35 -1.15 -6.88
C LYS A 51 9.57 -1.91 -7.96
N LEU A 52 9.51 -3.24 -7.85
CA LEU A 52 8.76 -4.09 -8.79
C LEU A 52 7.31 -4.32 -8.36
N CYS A 53 6.87 -3.64 -7.31
CA CYS A 53 5.52 -3.72 -6.76
C CYS A 53 4.97 -5.13 -6.51
N ASN A 54 5.86 -6.05 -6.13
CA ASN A 54 5.59 -7.48 -6.09
C ASN A 54 5.64 -8.06 -4.67
N ASN A 55 5.60 -7.20 -3.65
CA ASN A 55 5.67 -7.61 -2.25
C ASN A 55 4.49 -7.04 -1.45
N LEU A 56 3.28 -7.31 -1.95
CA LEU A 56 2.01 -7.09 -1.28
C LEU A 56 1.64 -8.33 -0.46
N PHE A 57 1.42 -8.16 0.84
CA PHE A 57 0.91 -9.22 1.70
C PHE A 57 -0.61 -9.12 1.81
N VAL A 58 -1.30 -10.19 1.45
CA VAL A 58 -2.76 -10.30 1.60
C VAL A 58 -3.15 -10.04 3.06
N GLY A 59 -4.18 -9.23 3.26
CA GLY A 59 -4.70 -8.83 4.56
C GLY A 59 -3.89 -7.74 5.28
N TYR A 60 -2.79 -7.27 4.69
CA TYR A 60 -2.03 -6.12 5.21
C TYR A 60 -2.56 -4.81 4.64
N TRP A 61 -2.39 -3.75 5.42
CA TRP A 61 -2.77 -2.40 5.03
C TRP A 61 -1.58 -1.64 4.46
N PHE A 62 -1.85 -0.94 3.36
CA PHE A 62 -0.94 -0.06 2.64
C PHE A 62 -1.48 1.36 2.65
N CYS A 63 -0.55 2.31 2.63
CA CYS A 63 -0.83 3.66 2.17
C CYS A 63 -0.85 3.66 0.63
#